data_AF-C0XK51-F1
#
_entry.id   AF-C0XK51-F1
#
_cell.length_a   1.000
_cell.length_b   1.000
_cell.length_c   1.000
_cell.angle_alpha   90.00
_cell.angle_beta   90.00
_cell.angle_gamma   90.00
#
_symmetry.space_group_name_H-M   'P 1'
#
loop_
_entity.id
_entity.type
_entity.pdbx_description
1 polymer ?
#
loop_
_entity_poly.entity_id
_entity_poly.type
_entity_poly.pdbx_seq_one_letter_code
_entity_poly.pdbx_strand_id
1 'polypeptide(L)'
;MNSDPWNVINDGILIIFTIDYFTRLVYAKDKSEFFIHNIFDLLAIIPLYSAFSFFRFSRVFRIFRLLKLLRFIRMVGVIGKLQKSFHTFLKTNGFIYEIGKENTFF
;
A
#
# COMPACT_ATOMS: atom_id res chain seq x y z
N MET A 1 16.81 -25.09 22.68
CA MET A 1 16.26 -24.06 21.78
C MET A 1 14.75 -24.12 21.92
N ASN A 2 14.15 -23.20 22.67
CA ASN A 2 12.68 -23.10 22.75
C ASN A 2 12.22 -22.41 21.47
N SER A 3 11.88 -23.19 20.45
CA SER A 3 11.17 -22.68 19.28
C SER A 3 9.72 -22.47 19.68
N ASP A 4 9.41 -21.30 20.26
CA ASP A 4 8.03 -20.93 20.53
C ASP A 4 7.20 -21.12 19.25
N PRO A 5 6.07 -21.84 19.29
CA PRO A 5 5.26 -22.14 18.09
C PRO A 5 4.90 -20.90 17.26
N TRP A 6 4.82 -19.75 17.93
CA TRP A 6 4.57 -18.44 17.33
C TRP A 6 5.66 -18.00 16.34
N ASN A 7 6.91 -18.39 16.55
CA ASN A 7 8.01 -18.03 15.66
C ASN A 7 7.85 -18.69 14.29
N VAL A 8 7.45 -19.97 14.26
CA VAL A 8 7.23 -20.71 13.00
C VAL A 8 6.10 -20.09 12.18
N ILE A 9 5.01 -19.68 12.83
CA ILE A 9 3.88 -19.01 12.17
C ILE A 9 4.31 -17.65 11.62
N ASN A 10 5.03 -16.86 12.41
CA ASN A 10 5.55 -15.55 11.99
C ASN A 10 6.51 -15.68 10.79
N ASP A 11 7.41 -16.67 10.84
CA ASP A 11 8.36 -16.94 9.75
C ASP A 11 7.64 -17.39 8.48
N GLY A 12 6.60 -18.22 8.60
CA GLY A 12 5.76 -18.62 7.48
C GLY A 12 5.04 -17.44 6.81
N ILE A 13 4.44 -16.56 7.62
CA ILE A 13 3.82 -15.32 7.14
C ILE A 13 4.85 -14.45 6.41
N LEU A 14 6.05 -14.34 6.96
CA LEU A 14 7.13 -13.55 6.38
C LEU A 14 7.54 -14.08 5.01
N ILE A 15 7.72 -15.39 4.89
CA ILE A 15 8.08 -16.07 3.64
C ILE A 15 7.03 -15.82 2.56
N ILE A 16 5.73 -15.96 2.91
CA ILE A 16 4.63 -15.74 1.96
C ILE A 16 4.65 -14.29 1.44
N PHE A 17 4.73 -13.28 2.33
CA PHE A 17 4.79 -11.89 1.91
C PHE A 17 6.06 -11.57 1.11
N THR A 18 7.19 -12.21 1.44
CA THR A 18 8.45 -12.07 0.70
C THR A 18 8.27 -12.53 -0.75
N ILE A 19 7.77 -13.75 -0.94
CA ILE A 19 7.56 -14.33 -2.28
C ILE A 19 6.58 -13.47 -3.07
N ASP A 20 5.48 -13.06 -2.45
CA ASP A 20 4.46 -12.20 -3.07
C ASP A 20 5.06 -10.87 -3.58
N TYR A 21 5.85 -10.18 -2.75
CA TYR A 21 6.49 -8.94 -3.15
C TYR A 21 7.50 -9.12 -4.29
N PHE A 22 8.38 -10.12 -4.19
CA PHE A 22 9.39 -10.34 -5.23
C PHE A 22 8.77 -10.82 -6.54
N THR A 23 7.70 -11.60 -6.49
CA THR A 23 6.95 -11.99 -7.68
C THR A 23 6.39 -10.74 -8.38
N ARG A 24 5.73 -9.85 -7.64
CA ARG A 24 5.24 -8.58 -8.20
C ARG A 24 6.36 -7.68 -8.72
N LEU A 25 7.49 -7.61 -8.03
CA LEU A 25 8.66 -6.83 -8.45
C LEU A 25 9.26 -7.36 -9.76
N VAL A 26 9.30 -8.68 -9.95
CA VAL A 26 9.79 -9.30 -11.20
C VAL A 26 8.85 -9.03 -12.38
N TYR A 27 7.54 -9.05 -12.15
CA TYR A 27 6.53 -8.75 -13.17
C TYR A 27 6.31 -7.25 -13.42
N ALA A 28 6.83 -6.38 -12.57
CA ALA A 28 6.67 -4.93 -12.72
C ALA A 28 7.39 -4.43 -13.98
N LYS A 29 6.67 -3.61 -14.76
CA LYS A 29 7.21 -2.98 -15.98
C LYS A 29 8.37 -2.04 -15.68
N ASP A 30 8.27 -1.27 -14.60
CA ASP A 30 9.34 -0.44 -14.05
C ASP A 30 9.58 -0.82 -12.58
N LYS A 31 10.75 -1.40 -12.31
CA LYS A 31 11.12 -1.90 -10.98
C LYS A 31 11.37 -0.75 -9.99
N SER A 32 11.91 0.37 -10.46
CA SER A 32 12.23 1.54 -9.62
C SER A 32 10.94 2.23 -9.18
N GLU A 33 10.02 2.45 -10.11
CA GLU A 33 8.71 3.01 -9.82
C GLU A 33 7.90 2.09 -8.89
N PHE A 34 7.92 0.78 -9.16
CA PHE A 34 7.27 -0.21 -8.31
C PHE A 34 7.82 -0.20 -6.88
N PHE A 35 9.15 -0.14 -6.74
CA PHE A 35 9.80 -0.12 -5.43
C PHE A 35 9.38 1.10 -4.59
N ILE A 36 9.35 2.29 -5.21
CA ILE A 36 8.92 3.53 -4.53
C ILE A 36 7.44 3.45 -4.13
N HIS A 37 6.57 2.95 -5.02
CA HIS A 37 5.14 2.82 -4.74
C HIS A 37 4.82 1.75 -3.68
N ASN A 38 5.63 0.68 -3.61
CA ASN A 38 5.40 -0.47 -2.73
C ASN A 38 6.42 -0.55 -1.57
N ILE A 39 7.05 0.56 -1.21
CA ILE A 39 8.02 0.61 -0.10
C ILE A 39 7.42 0.10 1.23
N PHE A 40 6.11 0.28 1.43
CA PHE A 40 5.41 -0.19 2.65
C PHE A 40 5.24 -1.71 2.74
N ASP A 41 5.27 -2.41 1.61
CA ASP A 41 5.26 -3.88 1.57
C ASP A 41 6.65 -4.41 1.92
N LEU A 42 7.69 -3.78 1.36
CA LEU A 42 9.07 -4.08 1.70
C LEU A 42 9.35 -3.87 3.19
N LEU A 43 8.87 -2.76 3.76
CA LEU A 43 8.98 -2.46 5.20
C LEU A 43 8.20 -3.45 6.09
N ALA A 44 7.22 -4.18 5.54
CA ALA A 44 6.48 -5.21 6.26
C ALA A 44 7.27 -6.52 6.36
N ILE A 45 8.03 -6.82 5.31
CA ILE A 45 8.82 -8.04 5.15
C ILE A 45 10.21 -7.88 5.79
N ILE A 46 10.79 -6.69 5.73
CA ILE A 46 12.04 -6.43 6.43
C ILE A 46 11.72 -6.42 7.92
N PRO A 47 12.42 -7.24 8.74
CA PRO A 47 12.35 -7.14 10.19
C PRO A 47 12.99 -5.81 10.57
N LEU A 48 12.18 -4.76 10.59
CA LEU A 48 12.62 -3.39 10.86
C LEU A 48 13.40 -3.34 12.17
N TYR A 49 13.00 -4.12 13.16
CA TYR A 49 13.73 -4.31 14.42
C TYR A 49 15.18 -4.77 14.23
N SER A 50 15.46 -5.67 13.29
CA SER A 50 16.82 -6.16 13.00
C SER A 50 17.65 -5.13 12.23
N ALA A 51 17.05 -4.45 11.25
CA ALA A 51 17.70 -3.36 10.50
C ALA A 51 17.92 -2.09 11.38
N PHE A 52 17.03 -1.83 12.33
CA PHE A 52 17.11 -0.73 13.30
C PHE A 52 17.94 -1.05 14.54
N SER A 53 18.30 -2.32 14.80
CA SER A 53 19.38 -2.60 15.75
C SER A 53 20.70 -1.95 15.29
N PHE A 54 20.84 -1.75 13.97
CA PHE A 54 21.94 -1.00 13.37
C PHE A 54 21.68 0.53 13.38
N PHE A 55 20.42 0.96 13.31
CA PHE A 55 20.00 2.37 13.35
C PHE A 55 19.16 2.70 14.61
N ARG A 56 19.81 3.27 15.65
CA ARG A 56 19.32 3.55 17.03
C ARG A 56 18.00 4.34 17.21
N PHE A 57 17.19 4.59 16.17
CA PHE A 57 15.95 5.40 16.20
C PHE A 57 14.65 4.57 16.31
N SER A 58 14.63 3.57 17.19
CA SER A 58 13.57 2.55 17.28
C SER A 58 12.18 3.03 17.74
N ARG A 59 12.03 4.26 18.25
CA ARG A 59 10.72 4.77 18.73
C ARG A 59 9.80 5.26 17.60
N VAL A 60 10.35 5.82 16.53
CA VAL A 60 9.55 6.42 15.44
C VAL A 60 8.86 5.34 14.58
N PHE A 61 9.46 4.16 14.45
CA PHE A 61 8.91 3.09 13.61
C PHE A 61 7.71 2.34 14.20
N ARG A 62 7.52 2.38 15.52
CA ARG A 62 6.28 1.88 16.15
C ARG A 62 5.07 2.68 15.67
N ILE A 63 5.28 3.98 15.45
CA ILE A 63 4.27 4.90 14.90
C ILE A 63 3.99 4.56 13.43
N PHE A 64 5.01 4.25 12.62
CA PHE A 64 4.78 3.81 11.22
C PHE A 64 3.95 2.53 11.10
N ARG A 65 4.10 1.57 12.03
CA ARG A 65 3.25 0.37 12.09
C ARG A 65 1.79 0.71 12.40
N LEU A 66 1.54 1.67 13.30
CA LEU A 66 0.20 2.21 13.58
C LEU A 66 -0.34 3.04 12.42
N LEU A 67 0.51 3.82 11.75
CA LEU A 67 0.16 4.58 10.55
C LEU A 67 -0.22 3.67 9.38
N LYS A 68 0.36 2.46 9.26
CA LYS A 68 -0.06 1.46 8.26
C LYS A 68 -1.51 1.01 8.48
N LEU A 69 -1.90 0.74 9.73
CA LEU A 69 -3.29 0.42 10.11
C LEU A 69 -4.23 1.62 9.87
N LEU A 70 -3.82 2.82 10.30
CA LEU A 70 -4.60 4.04 10.12
C LEU A 70 -4.73 4.46 8.65
N ARG A 71 -3.73 4.18 7.81
CA ARG A 71 -3.75 4.46 6.37
C ARG A 71 -4.68 3.50 5.65
N PHE A 72 -4.75 2.23 6.05
CA PHE A 72 -5.70 1.27 5.49
C PHE A 72 -7.16 1.67 5.80
N ILE A 73 -7.44 2.02 7.05
CA ILE A 73 -8.78 2.47 7.51
C ILE A 73 -9.16 3.81 6.87
N ARG A 74 -8.23 4.78 6.85
CA ARG A 74 -8.48 6.09 6.22
C ARG A 74 -8.59 6.00 4.70
N MET A 75 -7.84 5.13 4.03
CA MET A 75 -7.95 4.97 2.58
C MET A 75 -9.37 4.58 2.18
N VAL A 76 -10.00 3.60 2.85
CA VAL A 76 -11.38 3.20 2.50
C VAL A 76 -12.36 4.38 2.63
N GLY A 77 -12.28 5.16 3.72
CA GLY A 77 -13.16 6.32 3.91
C GLY A 77 -12.82 7.56 3.05
N VAL A 78 -11.53 7.85 2.88
CA VAL A 78 -11.02 9.01 2.13
C VAL A 78 -11.17 8.79 0.62
N ILE A 79 -10.90 7.58 0.13
CA ILE A 79 -11.15 7.20 -1.27
C ILE A 79 -12.65 7.31 -1.58
N GLY A 80 -13.53 6.83 -0.70
CA GLY A 80 -14.97 6.98 -0.87
C GLY A 80 -15.43 8.46 -0.90
N LYS A 81 -14.85 9.31 -0.03
CA LYS A 81 -15.13 10.76 -0.04
C LYS A 81 -14.58 11.46 -1.28
N LEU A 82 -13.37 11.14 -1.71
CA LEU A 82 -12.75 11.66 -2.94
C LEU A 82 -13.56 11.25 -4.16
N GLN A 83 -13.94 9.98 -4.28
CA GLN A 83 -14.75 9.49 -5.39
C GLN A 83 -16.10 10.25 -5.47
N LYS A 84 -16.74 10.51 -4.33
CA LYS A 84 -17.99 11.29 -4.28
C LYS A 84 -17.78 12.75 -4.67
N SER A 85 -16.70 13.39 -4.21
CA SER A 85 -16.33 14.74 -4.65
C SER A 85 -16.05 14.78 -6.14
N PHE A 86 -15.20 13.89 -6.67
CA PHE A 86 -14.90 13.80 -8.09
C PHE A 86 -16.15 13.59 -8.94
N HIS A 87 -17.06 12.70 -8.53
CA HIS A 87 -18.33 12.48 -9.23
C HIS A 87 -19.23 13.73 -9.26
N THR A 88 -19.26 14.47 -8.15
CA THR A 88 -20.02 15.72 -8.07
C THR A 88 -19.38 16.81 -8.93
N PHE A 89 -18.07 16.99 -8.86
CA PHE A 89 -17.33 17.96 -9.68
C PHE A 89 -17.47 17.67 -11.19
N LEU A 90 -17.45 16.40 -11.59
CA LEU A 90 -17.60 15.99 -12.99
C LEU A 90 -19.04 16.18 -13.50
N LYS A 91 -20.05 16.06 -12.63
CA LYS A 91 -21.46 16.34 -12.97
C LYS A 91 -21.79 17.82 -12.97
N THR A 92 -21.20 18.61 -12.07
CA THR A 92 -21.51 20.05 -11.93
C THR A 92 -20.84 20.88 -13.02
N ASN A 93 -19.67 20.47 -13.53
CA ASN A 93 -18.95 21.21 -14.57
C ASN A 93 -19.31 20.79 -16.02
N GLY A 94 -20.36 19.99 -16.23
CA GLY A 94 -20.81 19.62 -17.58
C GLY A 94 -19.85 18.73 -18.40
N PHE A 95 -18.67 18.38 -17.88
CA PHE A 95 -17.61 17.68 -18.61
C PHE A 95 -18.04 16.28 -19.10
N ILE A 96 -18.83 15.55 -18.29
CA ILE A 96 -19.41 14.26 -18.70
C ILE A 96 -20.48 14.45 -19.79
N TYR A 97 -21.18 15.60 -19.78
CA TYR A 97 -22.20 15.94 -20.77
C TYR A 97 -21.55 16.27 -22.12
N GLU A 98 -20.44 17.01 -22.14
CA GLU A 98 -19.70 17.31 -23.37
C GLU A 98 -19.07 16.05 -23.99
N ILE A 99 -18.48 15.16 -23.19
CA ILE A 99 -17.92 13.88 -23.69
C ILE A 99 -19.01 12.89 -24.14
N GLY A 100 -20.16 12.87 -23.44
CA GLY A 100 -21.30 12.01 -23.83
C GLY A 100 -22.02 12.50 -25.09
N LYS A 101 -21.93 13.81 -25.38
CA LYS A 101 -22.55 14.42 -26.54
C LYS A 101 -21.79 14.11 -27.83
N GLU A 102 -20.46 14.05 -27.83
CA GLU A 102 -19.67 13.63 -29.01
C GLU A 102 -19.91 12.16 -29.41
N ASN A 103 -20.23 11.28 -28.45
CA ASN A 103 -20.46 9.85 -28.71
C ASN A 103 -21.90 9.51 -29.18
N THR A 104 -22.79 10.50 -29.28
CA THR A 104 -24.17 10.32 -29.77
C THR A 104 -24.42 10.94 -31.15
N PHE A 105 -23.36 11.39 -31.83
CA PHE A 105 -23.39 11.90 -33.21
C PHE A 105 -22.86 10.91 -34.27
N PHE A 106 -22.88 9.61 -33.99
CA PHE A 106 -22.74 8.55 -35.00
C PHE A 106 -23.87 7.53 -34.89
#